data_AF-A0A962XUW9-F1
#
_entry.id   AF-A0A962XUW9-F1
#
_cell.length_a   1.000
_cell.length_b   1.000
_cell.length_c   1.000
_cell.angle_alpha   90.00
_cell.angle_beta   90.00
_cell.angle_gamma   90.00
#
_symmetry.space_group_name_H-M   'P 1'
#
loop_
_entity.id
_entity.type
_entity.pdbx_description
1 polymer ?
#
loop_
_entity_poly.entity_id
_entity_poly.type
_entity_poly.pdbx_seq_one_letter_code
_entity_poly.pdbx_strand_id
1 'polypeptide(L)'
;MAEEALDCVINPSVVADLGSGVPGIIDRVLVDRADHVDAGQVVAELESGVELASRDLARVRAEKDTEIELRRVNAAFGQRQNARSEDLFARKVISTNDMDERKTEARLAAIQLRQALDNKEIAQLELERAEQVVKRRAITSPISGVVMERFKTMGEYVDEQPVLRVAQLDPLHVEVFVPVQRLGEIRPGMQASVWSDAVADQHWQARVSRVDRVADVASGTYGVRLVLPNPDYRVPAGLRCRLSFSAADPVSVVEDTATASVPITTAAEVVEDRMSAPEGVPLAPGPSAMPPDGSAPEADVSTTIDTVAETTEVALPPAPSTADSTPAATAEEPPVPDASAVVAPAASAISPLPAASTCLRSGPYPSRTVAGRVARELRAQGLQVDIAAYEDKELRGHRVVSAWLPDLNAVDTYVAKLKAAGVTDWFVSPRRQVPLRVNLGFYKDATIARQRVNDLLAKGFDADVTAWAQTVKRYALDISGTTDEQIAQQLSDLPTAASATAGGCERLASH
;
A
#
# COMPACT_ATOMS: atom_id res chain seq x y z
N MET A 1 -29.80 49.48 25.01
CA MET A 1 -29.94 48.10 24.51
C MET A 1 -28.72 47.37 25.05
N ALA A 2 -28.90 46.51 26.06
CA ALA A 2 -27.79 45.77 26.64
C ALA A 2 -27.20 44.87 25.53
N GLU A 3 -25.92 45.04 25.27
CA GLU A 3 -25.15 44.20 24.35
C GLU A 3 -25.17 42.78 24.96
N GLU A 4 -26.04 41.92 24.45
CA GLU A 4 -26.25 40.58 25.02
C GLU A 4 -24.99 39.75 24.75
N ALA A 5 -24.27 39.43 25.83
CA ALA A 5 -23.06 38.64 25.77
C ALA A 5 -23.41 37.19 25.40
N LEU A 6 -22.71 36.64 24.41
CA LEU A 6 -22.88 35.27 23.94
C LEU A 6 -21.82 34.36 24.56
N ASP A 7 -22.21 33.14 24.90
CA ASP A 7 -21.29 32.13 25.42
C ASP A 7 -20.42 31.55 24.31
N CYS A 8 -19.12 31.46 24.57
CA CYS A 8 -18.14 30.96 23.63
C CYS A 8 -17.10 30.03 24.29
N VAL A 9 -16.34 29.32 23.46
CA VAL A 9 -15.22 28.47 23.88
C VAL A 9 -13.99 28.83 23.07
N ILE A 10 -12.85 28.98 23.75
CA ILE A 10 -11.55 29.24 23.14
C ILE A 10 -10.85 27.91 22.88
N ASN A 11 -10.54 27.62 21.63
CA ASN A 11 -9.88 26.41 21.16
C ASN A 11 -8.55 26.74 20.47
N PRO A 12 -7.58 25.81 20.46
CA PRO A 12 -6.39 25.96 19.63
C PRO A 12 -6.77 26.06 18.15
N SER A 13 -5.97 26.76 17.34
CA SER A 13 -6.30 26.90 15.92
C SER A 13 -6.16 25.58 15.16
N VAL A 14 -5.14 24.80 15.48
CA VAL A 14 -4.84 23.49 14.91
C VAL A 14 -4.37 22.56 16.02
N VAL A 15 -4.85 21.32 16.02
CA VAL A 15 -4.31 20.22 16.83
C VAL A 15 -3.83 19.15 15.87
N ALA A 16 -2.58 18.74 16.03
CA ALA A 16 -1.95 17.71 15.21
C ALA A 16 -1.46 16.56 16.09
N ASP A 17 -1.93 15.36 15.76
CA ASP A 17 -1.44 14.12 16.34
C ASP A 17 -0.25 13.61 15.52
N LEU A 18 0.92 13.62 16.14
CA LEU A 18 2.18 13.27 15.50
C LEU A 18 2.44 11.78 15.66
N GLY A 19 2.33 11.03 14.57
CA GLY A 19 2.67 9.61 14.49
C GLY A 19 3.98 9.37 13.73
N SER A 20 4.37 8.10 13.65
CA SER A 20 5.49 7.69 12.79
C SER A 20 4.98 7.26 11.42
N GLY A 21 5.67 7.66 10.35
CA GLY A 21 5.40 7.15 9.00
C GLY A 21 6.02 5.77 8.73
N VAL A 22 6.77 5.22 9.69
CA VAL A 22 7.39 3.89 9.63
C VAL A 22 7.34 3.20 10.99
N PRO A 23 7.07 1.89 11.04
CA PRO A 23 7.12 1.18 12.30
C PRO A 23 8.56 1.11 12.86
N GLY A 24 8.69 1.18 14.18
CA GLY A 24 9.99 1.07 14.86
C GLY A 24 9.91 1.32 16.36
N ILE A 25 11.07 1.28 17.00
CA ILE A 25 11.22 1.55 18.44
C ILE A 25 11.66 3.00 18.60
N ILE A 26 11.10 3.71 19.58
CA ILE A 26 11.51 5.08 19.91
C ILE A 26 12.87 5.05 20.61
N ASP A 27 13.90 5.62 19.99
CA ASP A 27 15.24 5.79 20.57
C ASP A 27 15.21 6.89 21.63
N ARG A 28 14.63 8.05 21.30
CA ARG A 28 14.50 9.16 22.24
C ARG A 28 13.35 10.08 21.87
N VAL A 29 12.80 10.75 22.88
CA VAL A 29 11.86 11.86 22.72
C VAL A 29 12.58 13.12 23.21
N LEU A 30 12.64 14.14 22.36
CA LEU A 30 13.44 15.36 22.60
C LEU A 30 12.67 16.48 23.30
N VAL A 31 11.35 16.33 23.40
CA VAL A 31 10.42 17.34 23.92
C VAL A 31 9.51 16.71 24.97
N ASP A 32 9.13 17.50 25.97
CA ASP A 32 8.16 17.09 26.97
C ASP A 32 6.88 17.94 26.92
N ARG A 33 5.90 17.55 27.73
CA ARG A 33 4.63 18.28 27.83
C ARG A 33 4.86 19.74 28.22
N ALA A 34 4.12 20.63 27.56
CA ALA A 34 4.21 22.09 27.68
C ALA A 34 5.44 22.74 27.04
N ASP A 35 6.34 21.97 26.41
CA ASP A 35 7.42 22.54 25.62
C ASP A 35 6.90 23.16 24.32
N HIS A 36 7.57 24.23 23.90
CA HIS A 36 7.35 24.85 22.60
C HIS A 36 8.12 24.10 21.50
N VAL A 37 7.47 23.91 20.37
CA VAL A 37 8.05 23.29 19.17
C VAL A 37 7.81 24.14 17.95
N ASP A 38 8.82 24.24 17.09
CA ASP A 38 8.75 24.91 15.81
C ASP A 38 8.31 23.96 14.68
N ALA A 39 7.71 24.52 13.64
CA ALA A 39 7.43 23.80 12.41
C ALA A 39 8.73 23.26 11.78
N GLY A 40 8.79 21.96 11.54
CA GLY A 40 9.95 21.24 11.02
C GLY A 40 10.92 20.74 12.10
N GLN A 41 10.74 21.09 13.36
CA GLN A 41 11.61 20.63 14.45
C GLN A 41 11.42 19.13 14.70
N VAL A 42 12.54 18.42 14.92
CA VAL A 42 12.53 17.01 15.31
C VAL A 42 12.09 16.91 16.77
N VAL A 43 11.03 16.15 17.02
CA VAL A 43 10.43 15.96 18.36
C VAL A 43 10.73 14.59 18.94
N ALA A 44 10.91 13.57 18.10
CA ALA A 44 11.28 12.23 18.52
C ALA A 44 12.10 11.54 17.42
N GLU A 45 12.98 10.62 17.84
CA GLU A 45 13.80 9.80 16.94
C GLU A 45 13.51 8.33 17.19
N LEU A 46 13.39 7.58 16.09
CA LEU A 46 13.32 6.13 16.11
C LEU A 46 14.73 5.53 16.03
N GLU A 47 14.86 4.31 16.51
CA GLU A 47 16.06 3.51 16.31
C GLU A 47 16.37 3.40 14.81
N SER A 48 17.59 3.77 14.44
CA SER A 48 18.01 3.94 13.03
C SER A 48 19.40 3.37 12.74
N GLY A 49 19.94 2.52 13.62
CA GLY A 49 21.31 2.01 13.49
C GLY A 49 21.58 1.28 12.18
N VAL A 50 20.62 0.48 11.69
CA VAL A 50 20.74 -0.26 10.43
C VAL A 50 20.66 0.68 9.23
N GLU A 51 19.76 1.66 9.28
CA GLU A 51 19.54 2.65 8.23
C GLU A 51 20.74 3.60 8.11
N LEU A 52 21.31 4.03 9.24
CA LEU A 52 22.53 4.84 9.27
C LEU A 52 23.72 4.09 8.66
N ALA A 53 23.93 2.82 9.05
CA ALA A 53 24.98 2.00 8.47
C ALA A 53 24.77 1.76 6.96
N SER A 54 23.53 1.58 6.53
CA SER A 54 23.18 1.42 5.11
C SER A 54 23.44 2.71 4.31
N ARG A 55 23.09 3.87 4.88
CA ARG A 55 23.39 5.20 4.30
C ARG A 55 24.89 5.43 4.20
N ASP A 56 25.66 5.06 5.22
CA ASP A 56 27.11 5.21 5.21
C ASP A 56 27.78 4.31 4.16
N LEU A 57 27.30 3.07 4.00
CA LEU A 57 27.75 2.18 2.92
C LEU A 57 27.43 2.77 1.53
N ALA A 58 26.21 3.28 1.35
CA ALA A 58 25.80 3.92 0.10
C ALA A 58 26.65 5.17 -0.21
N ARG A 59 26.98 5.96 0.82
CA ARG A 59 27.84 7.15 0.69
C ARG A 59 29.21 6.78 0.16
N VAL A 60 29.86 5.79 0.77
CA VAL A 60 31.19 5.32 0.34
C VAL A 60 31.17 4.82 -1.11
N ARG A 61 30.09 4.15 -1.53
CA ARG A 61 29.94 3.68 -2.93
C ARG A 61 29.77 4.85 -3.90
N ALA A 62 28.96 5.85 -3.56
CA ALA A 62 28.68 7.02 -4.39
C ALA A 62 29.89 7.95 -4.52
N GLU A 63 30.71 8.07 -3.49
CA GLU A 63 31.92 8.91 -3.47
C GLU A 63 33.12 8.25 -4.19
N LYS A 64 33.09 6.94 -4.42
CA LYS A 64 34.21 6.21 -5.01
C LYS A 64 34.35 6.48 -6.51
N ASP A 65 35.46 7.12 -6.90
CA ASP A 65 35.75 7.49 -8.29
C ASP A 65 36.83 6.66 -8.99
N THR A 66 37.47 5.73 -8.27
CA THR A 66 38.65 4.99 -8.79
C THR A 66 38.37 4.23 -10.09
N GLU A 67 37.18 3.62 -10.23
CA GLU A 67 36.83 2.89 -11.45
C GLU A 67 36.61 3.84 -12.64
N ILE A 68 35.93 4.97 -12.42
CA ILE A 68 35.74 5.98 -13.46
C ILE A 68 37.08 6.53 -13.92
N GLU A 69 38.00 6.82 -13.00
CA GLU A 69 39.34 7.29 -13.34
C GLU A 69 40.09 6.27 -14.20
N LEU A 70 40.11 5.00 -13.79
CA LEU A 70 40.72 3.91 -14.56
C LEU A 70 40.12 3.80 -15.97
N ARG A 71 38.79 3.76 -16.09
CA ARG A 71 38.12 3.66 -17.39
C ARG A 71 38.33 4.91 -18.24
N ARG A 72 38.43 6.09 -17.63
CA ARG A 72 38.70 7.36 -18.33
C ARG A 72 40.08 7.37 -18.95
N VAL A 73 41.10 6.92 -18.22
CA VAL A 73 42.47 6.80 -18.72
C VAL A 73 42.52 5.81 -19.89
N ASN A 74 41.86 4.65 -19.76
CA ASN A 74 41.81 3.64 -20.82
C ASN A 74 41.07 4.14 -22.08
N ALA A 75 39.93 4.81 -21.91
CA ALA A 75 39.20 5.42 -23.02
C ALA A 75 40.04 6.48 -23.73
N ALA A 76 40.72 7.36 -22.97
CA ALA A 76 41.61 8.37 -23.54
C ALA A 76 42.81 7.76 -24.28
N PHE A 77 43.36 6.65 -23.77
CA PHE A 77 44.42 5.90 -24.45
C PHE A 77 43.94 5.30 -25.76
N GLY A 78 42.82 4.56 -25.75
CA GLY A 78 42.22 3.96 -26.95
C GLY A 78 41.88 5.00 -28.01
N GLN A 79 41.35 6.16 -27.61
CA GLN A 79 41.08 7.29 -28.51
C GLN A 79 42.35 7.80 -29.20
N ARG A 80 43.44 8.02 -28.45
CA ARG A 80 44.72 8.44 -29.04
C ARG A 80 45.30 7.39 -30.00
N GLN A 81 45.13 6.11 -29.68
CA GLN A 81 45.60 5.03 -30.54
C GLN A 81 44.79 4.92 -31.82
N ASN A 82 43.46 5.03 -31.74
CA ASN A 82 42.59 5.09 -32.92
C ASN A 82 42.92 6.29 -33.81
N ALA A 83 43.08 7.49 -33.25
CA ALA A 83 43.44 8.69 -34.02
C ALA A 83 44.78 8.53 -34.77
N ARG A 84 45.76 7.85 -34.15
CA ARG A 84 47.02 7.53 -34.81
C ARG A 84 46.83 6.51 -35.94
N SER A 85 46.03 5.48 -35.71
CA SER A 85 45.71 4.48 -36.73
C SER A 85 44.95 5.08 -37.91
N GLU A 86 44.06 6.04 -37.68
CA GLU A 86 43.35 6.78 -38.73
C GLU A 86 44.30 7.54 -39.66
N ASP A 87 45.31 8.25 -39.12
CA ASP A 87 46.36 8.91 -39.92
C ASP A 87 47.20 7.89 -40.73
N LEU A 88 47.58 6.77 -40.11
CA LEU A 88 48.34 5.71 -40.78
C LEU A 88 47.52 5.01 -41.88
N PHE A 89 46.22 4.80 -41.66
CA PHE A 89 45.30 4.24 -42.65
C PHE A 89 45.11 5.19 -43.83
N ALA A 90 44.97 6.50 -43.59
CA ALA A 90 44.91 7.52 -44.63
C ALA A 90 46.18 7.54 -45.51
N ARG A 91 47.33 7.23 -44.92
CA ARG A 91 48.62 7.04 -45.61
C ARG A 91 48.81 5.64 -46.23
N LYS A 92 47.80 4.75 -46.13
CA LYS A 92 47.80 3.36 -46.62
C LYS A 92 48.91 2.49 -46.01
N VAL A 93 49.29 2.76 -44.76
CA VAL A 93 50.36 2.04 -44.04
C VAL A 93 49.84 0.79 -43.32
N ILE A 94 48.57 0.78 -42.90
CA ILE A 94 47.93 -0.33 -42.18
C ILE A 94 46.74 -0.91 -42.97
N SER A 95 46.33 -2.14 -42.64
CA SER A 95 45.20 -2.79 -43.29
C SER A 95 43.85 -2.24 -42.82
N THR A 96 42.78 -2.53 -43.57
CA THR A 96 41.40 -2.23 -43.16
C THR A 96 41.03 -2.94 -41.86
N ASN A 97 41.48 -4.19 -41.69
CA ASN A 97 41.20 -4.98 -40.49
C ASN A 97 41.87 -4.36 -39.26
N ASP A 98 43.12 -3.90 -39.38
CA ASP A 98 43.81 -3.22 -38.27
C ASP A 98 43.09 -1.92 -37.88
N MET A 99 42.61 -1.15 -38.87
CA MET A 99 41.85 0.07 -38.60
C MET A 99 40.51 -0.23 -37.88
N ASP A 100 39.76 -1.24 -38.35
CA ASP A 100 38.50 -1.65 -37.73
C ASP A 100 38.69 -2.21 -36.31
N GLU A 101 39.76 -2.96 -36.07
CA GLU A 101 40.14 -3.43 -34.73
C GLU A 101 40.37 -2.25 -33.79
N ARG A 102 41.21 -1.28 -34.17
CA ARG A 102 41.56 -0.13 -33.32
C ARG A 102 40.35 0.78 -33.04
N LYS A 103 39.50 0.96 -34.04
CA LYS A 103 38.23 1.69 -33.89
C LYS A 103 37.29 0.99 -32.93
N THR A 104 37.19 -0.33 -33.02
CA THR A 104 36.34 -1.15 -32.14
C THR A 104 36.86 -1.11 -30.71
N GLU A 105 38.17 -1.27 -30.49
CA GLU A 105 38.82 -1.16 -29.17
C GLU A 105 38.55 0.20 -28.51
N ALA A 106 38.73 1.30 -29.25
CA ALA A 106 38.47 2.65 -28.74
C ALA A 106 36.99 2.85 -28.37
N ARG A 107 36.07 2.31 -29.18
CA ARG A 107 34.63 2.35 -28.90
C ARG A 107 34.27 1.53 -27.67
N LEU A 108 34.83 0.34 -27.51
CA LEU A 108 34.62 -0.50 -26.32
C LEU A 108 35.10 0.21 -25.05
N ALA A 109 36.30 0.81 -25.07
CA ALA A 109 36.82 1.57 -23.94
C ALA A 109 35.92 2.76 -23.56
N ALA A 110 35.37 3.47 -24.56
CA ALA A 110 34.41 4.55 -24.32
C ALA A 110 33.08 4.06 -23.73
N ILE A 111 32.57 2.90 -24.17
CA ILE A 111 31.36 2.28 -23.60
C ILE A 111 31.60 1.87 -22.14
N GLN A 112 32.76 1.28 -21.83
CA GLN A 112 33.11 0.91 -20.45
C GLN A 112 33.22 2.13 -19.53
N LEU A 113 33.73 3.26 -20.02
CA LEU A 113 33.71 4.51 -19.27
C LEU A 113 32.26 4.98 -19.00
N ARG A 114 31.40 4.95 -20.02
CA ARG A 114 29.98 5.31 -19.86
C ARG A 114 29.31 4.42 -18.82
N GLN A 115 29.50 3.11 -18.90
CA GLN A 115 28.98 2.16 -17.91
C GLN A 115 29.44 2.47 -16.49
N ALA A 116 30.72 2.86 -16.30
CA ALA A 116 31.21 3.26 -14.99
C ALA A 116 30.58 4.56 -14.47
N LEU A 117 30.26 5.50 -15.36
CA LEU A 117 29.53 6.73 -15.01
C LEU A 117 28.07 6.43 -14.63
N ASP A 118 27.38 5.60 -15.42
CA ASP A 118 26.00 5.19 -15.15
C ASP A 118 25.91 4.45 -13.80
N ASN A 119 26.88 3.58 -13.48
CA ASN A 119 26.96 2.90 -12.19
C ASN A 119 27.15 3.89 -11.01
N LYS A 120 27.91 4.97 -11.21
CA LYS A 120 28.05 6.01 -10.18
C LYS A 120 26.75 6.78 -9.98
N GLU A 121 26.04 7.09 -11.05
CA GLU A 121 24.72 7.73 -10.96
C GLU A 121 23.73 6.85 -10.18
N ILE A 122 23.70 5.54 -10.46
CA ILE A 122 22.90 4.59 -9.69
C ILE A 122 23.29 4.61 -8.20
N ALA A 123 24.59 4.61 -7.89
CA ALA A 123 25.06 4.66 -6.50
C ALA A 123 24.67 5.97 -5.79
N GLN A 124 24.63 7.10 -6.50
CA GLN A 124 24.15 8.38 -5.98
C GLN A 124 22.65 8.33 -5.67
N LEU A 125 21.84 7.76 -6.56
CA LEU A 125 20.40 7.57 -6.32
C LEU A 125 20.13 6.62 -5.16
N GLU A 126 20.96 5.58 -4.97
CA GLU A 126 20.90 4.70 -3.80
C GLU A 126 21.21 5.43 -2.50
N LEU A 127 22.19 6.35 -2.51
CA LEU A 127 22.50 7.20 -1.36
C LEU A 127 21.31 8.11 -1.02
N GLU A 128 20.75 8.82 -2.00
CA GLU A 128 19.58 9.69 -1.80
C GLU A 128 18.41 8.90 -1.20
N ARG A 129 18.16 7.69 -1.72
CA ARG A 129 17.15 6.79 -1.17
C ARG A 129 17.44 6.43 0.28
N ALA A 130 18.68 6.05 0.61
CA ALA A 130 19.07 5.69 1.97
C ALA A 130 18.92 6.89 2.94
N GLU A 131 19.23 8.11 2.48
CA GLU A 131 19.03 9.33 3.25
C GLU A 131 17.56 9.62 3.54
N GLN A 132 16.66 9.43 2.55
CA GLN A 132 15.22 9.56 2.80
C GLN A 132 14.70 8.52 3.79
N VAL A 133 15.24 7.30 3.75
CA VAL A 133 14.89 6.26 4.73
C VAL A 133 15.32 6.68 6.14
N VAL A 134 16.53 7.21 6.31
CA VAL A 134 17.00 7.75 7.60
C VAL A 134 16.13 8.93 8.04
N LYS A 135 15.79 9.86 7.14
CA LYS A 135 14.95 11.02 7.46
C LYS A 135 13.57 10.61 8.00
N ARG A 136 12.99 9.52 7.48
CA ARG A 136 11.72 8.97 7.98
C ARG A 136 11.81 8.37 9.38
N ARG A 137 13.02 8.15 9.92
CA ARG A 137 13.25 7.74 11.32
C ARG A 137 13.20 8.90 12.30
N ALA A 138 13.05 10.15 11.83
CA ALA A 138 12.79 11.30 12.68
C ALA A 138 11.32 11.73 12.54
N ILE A 139 10.65 11.94 13.68
CA ILE A 139 9.31 12.51 13.74
C ILE A 139 9.48 14.02 13.91
N THR A 140 8.91 14.79 12.98
CA THR A 140 8.97 16.26 12.99
C THR A 140 7.59 16.87 13.20
N SER A 141 7.52 18.03 13.86
CA SER A 141 6.25 18.77 13.98
C SER A 141 5.91 19.48 12.66
N PRO A 142 4.70 19.34 12.09
CA PRO A 142 4.28 20.09 10.91
C PRO A 142 3.85 21.52 11.23
N ILE A 143 3.63 21.84 12.51
CA ILE A 143 3.12 23.14 12.99
C ILE A 143 4.02 23.67 14.12
N SER A 144 4.10 24.99 14.24
CA SER A 144 4.67 25.62 15.45
C SER A 144 3.60 25.67 16.53
N GLY A 145 3.92 25.25 17.75
CA GLY A 145 2.93 25.12 18.81
C GLY A 145 3.49 24.62 20.13
N VAL A 146 2.62 24.11 20.98
CA VAL A 146 2.97 23.58 22.30
C VAL A 146 2.55 22.11 22.38
N VAL A 147 3.41 21.30 23.00
CA VAL A 147 3.12 19.87 23.24
C VAL A 147 2.04 19.74 24.30
N MET A 148 0.86 19.26 23.91
CA MET A 148 -0.27 19.05 24.82
C MET A 148 -0.11 17.78 25.65
N GLU A 149 0.26 16.69 24.98
CA GLU A 149 0.27 15.35 25.54
C GLU A 149 1.32 14.48 24.84
N ARG A 150 1.91 13.57 25.62
CA ARG A 150 2.87 12.57 25.16
C ARG A 150 2.27 11.19 25.40
N PHE A 151 2.01 10.47 24.32
CA PHE A 151 1.36 9.15 24.37
C PHE A 151 2.36 8.00 24.51
N LYS A 152 3.60 8.19 24.06
CA LYS A 152 4.65 7.17 24.05
C LYS A 152 5.95 7.67 24.67
N THR A 153 6.71 6.75 25.21
CA THR A 153 8.02 7.00 25.83
C THR A 153 9.13 6.25 25.09
N MET A 154 10.38 6.62 25.36
CA MET A 154 11.57 5.91 24.90
C MET A 154 11.47 4.40 25.17
N GLY A 155 11.90 3.59 24.20
CA GLY A 155 11.88 2.14 24.26
C GLY A 155 10.55 1.50 23.85
N GLU A 156 9.49 2.29 23.66
CA GLU A 156 8.22 1.78 23.16
C GLU A 156 8.22 1.59 21.64
N TYR A 157 7.45 0.60 21.18
CA TYR A 157 7.21 0.36 19.76
C TYR A 157 6.07 1.25 19.25
N VAL A 158 6.27 1.88 18.08
CA VAL A 158 5.31 2.73 17.40
C VAL A 158 5.03 2.21 15.98
N ASP A 159 3.78 2.32 15.56
CA ASP A 159 3.30 2.05 14.20
C ASP A 159 2.36 3.18 13.71
N GLU A 160 1.04 2.98 13.79
CA GLU A 160 -0.02 3.90 13.35
C GLU A 160 -0.50 4.81 14.48
N GLN A 161 -0.10 4.51 15.73
CA GLN A 161 -0.50 5.28 16.91
C GLN A 161 0.26 6.61 17.03
N PRO A 162 -0.38 7.68 17.52
CA PRO A 162 0.30 8.94 17.78
C PRO A 162 1.31 8.80 18.92
N VAL A 163 2.44 9.47 18.78
CA VAL A 163 3.52 9.57 19.77
C VAL A 163 3.31 10.81 20.64
N LEU A 164 2.96 11.93 20.02
CA LEU A 164 2.79 13.24 20.65
C LEU A 164 1.57 13.96 20.06
N ARG A 165 0.95 14.83 20.84
CA ARG A 165 -0.08 15.78 20.38
C ARG A 165 0.43 17.20 20.52
N VAL A 166 0.44 17.95 19.41
CA VAL A 166 0.87 19.36 19.38
C VAL A 166 -0.31 20.24 19.02
N ALA A 167 -0.46 21.36 19.73
CA ALA A 167 -1.47 22.36 19.42
C ALA A 167 -0.84 23.70 19.08
N GLN A 168 -1.32 24.32 18.00
CA GLN A 168 -1.00 25.69 17.66
C GLN A 168 -1.88 26.63 18.50
N LEU A 169 -1.22 27.38 19.38
CA LEU A 169 -1.86 28.32 20.30
C LEU A 169 -1.85 29.77 19.81
N ASP A 170 -1.16 30.05 18.70
CA ASP A 170 -1.19 31.35 18.05
C ASP A 170 -1.36 31.18 16.53
N PRO A 171 -2.49 31.63 15.94
CA PRO A 171 -3.64 32.22 16.63
C PRO A 171 -4.51 31.18 17.36
N LEU A 172 -5.45 31.64 18.18
CA LEU A 172 -6.53 30.84 18.76
C LEU A 172 -7.82 30.95 17.94
N HIS A 173 -8.69 29.96 18.05
CA HIS A 173 -10.05 30.00 17.51
C HIS A 173 -11.06 30.14 18.63
N VAL A 174 -11.98 31.10 18.50
CA VAL A 174 -13.12 31.23 19.40
C VAL A 174 -14.36 30.75 18.67
N GLU A 175 -15.04 29.78 19.25
CA GLU A 175 -16.28 29.21 18.71
C GLU A 175 -17.45 29.69 19.54
N VAL A 176 -18.45 30.28 18.87
CA VAL A 176 -19.68 30.78 19.48
C VAL A 176 -20.87 30.23 18.71
N PHE A 177 -21.92 29.89 19.44
CA PHE A 177 -23.18 29.40 18.88
C PHE A 177 -24.20 30.53 18.96
N VAL A 178 -24.70 30.96 17.80
CA VAL A 178 -25.62 32.11 17.71
C VAL A 178 -27.00 31.62 17.29
N PRO A 179 -28.09 32.09 17.92
CA PRO A 179 -29.45 31.72 17.51
C PRO A 179 -29.76 32.11 16.06
N VAL A 180 -30.47 31.26 15.33
CA VAL A 180 -30.79 31.47 13.90
C VAL A 180 -31.61 32.76 13.65
N GLN A 181 -32.30 33.29 14.65
CA GLN A 181 -33.02 34.56 14.56
C GLN A 181 -32.09 35.74 14.22
N ARG A 182 -30.80 35.63 14.56
CA ARG A 182 -29.76 36.63 14.29
C ARG A 182 -28.95 36.33 13.04
N LEU A 183 -29.43 35.41 12.19
CA LEU A 183 -28.75 35.06 10.95
C LEU A 183 -28.71 36.25 10.00
N GLY A 184 -27.51 36.59 9.52
CA GLY A 184 -27.28 37.73 8.62
C GLY A 184 -26.83 39.02 9.30
N GLU A 185 -26.94 39.11 10.64
CA GLU A 185 -26.36 40.21 11.43
C GLU A 185 -24.83 40.11 11.50
N ILE A 186 -24.30 38.89 11.61
CA ILE A 186 -22.87 38.63 11.76
C ILE A 186 -22.26 38.34 10.40
N ARG A 187 -21.23 39.10 10.04
CA ARG A 187 -20.51 38.99 8.77
C ARG A 187 -19.02 38.69 9.02
N PRO A 188 -18.37 37.93 8.11
CA PRO A 188 -16.92 37.80 8.14
C PRO A 188 -16.24 39.17 8.18
N GLY A 189 -15.22 39.30 9.02
CA GLY A 189 -14.45 40.54 9.23
C GLY A 189 -14.92 41.42 10.39
N MET A 190 -16.11 41.17 10.97
CA MET A 190 -16.58 41.88 12.17
C MET A 190 -15.67 41.63 13.38
N GLN A 191 -15.56 42.64 14.24
CA GLN A 191 -14.81 42.56 15.49
C GLN A 191 -15.73 42.18 16.65
N ALA A 192 -15.19 41.43 17.60
CA ALA A 192 -15.88 41.07 18.84
C ALA A 192 -14.91 41.21 20.01
N SER A 193 -15.42 41.75 21.12
CA SER A 193 -14.71 41.73 22.40
C SER A 193 -14.98 40.39 23.08
N VAL A 194 -13.93 39.66 23.41
CA VAL A 194 -13.98 38.35 24.08
C VAL A 194 -13.33 38.49 25.45
N TRP A 195 -13.97 38.01 26.50
CA TRP A 195 -13.41 37.95 27.85
C TRP A 195 -13.73 36.59 28.50
N SER A 196 -12.96 36.19 29.51
CA SER A 196 -13.18 34.94 30.24
C SER A 196 -13.22 35.20 31.74
N ASP A 197 -14.14 34.55 32.44
CA ASP A 197 -14.21 34.64 33.90
C ASP A 197 -13.00 33.99 34.60
N ALA A 198 -12.24 33.15 33.88
CA ALA A 198 -11.03 32.51 34.39
C ALA A 198 -9.81 33.44 34.39
N VAL A 199 -9.83 34.52 33.59
CA VAL A 199 -8.73 35.48 33.46
C VAL A 199 -9.31 36.88 33.68
N ALA A 200 -9.27 37.35 34.93
CA ALA A 200 -9.91 38.60 35.32
C ALA A 200 -9.35 39.82 34.56
N ASP A 201 -10.26 40.75 34.24
CA ASP A 201 -9.98 42.09 33.71
C ASP A 201 -9.26 42.16 32.35
N GLN A 202 -9.34 41.10 31.54
CA GLN A 202 -8.76 41.08 30.19
C GLN A 202 -9.82 40.90 29.10
N HIS A 203 -9.98 41.93 28.27
CA HIS A 203 -10.78 41.89 27.05
C HIS A 203 -9.83 41.74 25.86
N TRP A 204 -10.06 40.72 25.04
CA TRP A 204 -9.32 40.48 23.82
C TRP A 204 -10.17 40.80 22.60
N GLN A 205 -9.55 41.31 21.55
CA GLN A 205 -10.22 41.59 20.29
C GLN A 205 -10.07 40.39 19.36
N ALA A 206 -11.19 39.78 18.99
CA ALA A 206 -11.25 38.69 18.03
C ALA A 206 -11.97 39.14 16.75
N ARG A 207 -11.61 38.54 15.61
CA ARG A 207 -12.22 38.84 14.32
C ARG A 207 -12.98 37.64 13.79
N VAL A 208 -14.21 37.84 13.35
CA VAL A 208 -15.00 36.79 12.67
C VAL A 208 -14.28 36.35 11.42
N SER A 209 -13.86 35.09 11.36
CA SER A 209 -13.19 34.50 10.20
C SER A 209 -14.17 33.71 9.33
N ARG A 210 -15.09 32.97 9.95
CA ARG A 210 -16.06 32.15 9.24
C ARG A 210 -17.38 32.10 10.00
N VAL A 211 -18.46 32.11 9.22
CA VAL A 211 -19.82 31.87 9.70
C VAL A 211 -20.30 30.60 9.01
N ASP A 212 -20.79 29.63 9.80
CA ASP A 212 -21.28 28.38 9.27
C ASP A 212 -22.55 28.60 8.46
N ARG A 213 -22.62 27.94 7.30
CA ARG A 213 -23.77 28.05 6.38
C ARG A 213 -24.90 27.08 6.72
N VAL A 214 -24.66 26.16 7.65
CA VAL A 214 -25.60 25.13 8.09
C VAL A 214 -25.86 25.36 9.57
N ALA A 215 -27.12 25.57 9.92
CA ALA A 215 -27.54 25.64 11.31
C ALA A 215 -27.74 24.23 11.87
N ASP A 216 -27.43 24.04 13.14
CA ASP A 216 -27.80 22.85 13.88
C ASP A 216 -29.28 22.92 14.25
N VAL A 217 -30.07 22.00 13.69
CA VAL A 217 -31.52 21.94 13.87
C VAL A 217 -31.90 21.60 15.31
N ALA A 218 -31.06 20.83 16.02
CA ALA A 218 -31.36 20.39 17.39
C ALA A 218 -31.24 21.55 18.40
N SER A 219 -30.24 22.41 18.22
CA SER A 219 -30.01 23.58 19.09
C SER A 219 -30.66 24.87 18.57
N GLY A 220 -31.06 24.92 17.29
CA GLY A 220 -31.56 26.14 16.67
C GLY A 220 -30.50 27.24 16.56
N THR A 221 -29.23 26.85 16.51
CA THR A 221 -28.08 27.77 16.46
C THR A 221 -27.22 27.54 15.21
N TYR A 222 -26.40 28.53 14.85
CA TYR A 222 -25.35 28.38 13.85
C TYR A 222 -23.98 28.74 14.47
N GLY A 223 -22.95 28.02 14.04
CA GLY A 223 -21.58 28.23 14.51
C GLY A 223 -20.96 29.47 13.86
N VAL A 224 -20.28 30.29 14.67
CA VAL A 224 -19.41 31.35 14.19
C VAL A 224 -18.03 31.12 14.77
N ARG A 225 -17.01 31.15 13.91
CA ARG A 225 -15.61 31.04 14.29
C ARG A 225 -14.94 32.41 14.18
N LEU A 226 -14.30 32.81 15.26
CA LEU A 226 -13.47 34.00 15.33
C LEU A 226 -12.00 33.59 15.49
N VAL A 227 -11.10 34.45 15.00
CA VAL A 227 -9.66 34.32 15.18
C VAL A 227 -9.24 35.31 16.25
N LEU A 228 -8.56 34.81 17.28
CA LEU A 228 -8.01 35.57 18.39
C LEU A 228 -6.47 35.48 18.33
N PRO A 229 -5.76 36.57 17.97
CA PRO A 229 -4.30 36.60 18.05
C PRO A 229 -3.83 36.39 19.48
N ASN A 230 -2.83 35.53 19.68
CA ASN A 230 -2.29 35.20 20.99
C ASN A 230 -0.74 35.29 21.00
N PRO A 231 -0.18 36.48 20.68
CA PRO A 231 1.26 36.67 20.78
C PRO A 231 1.70 36.42 22.22
N ASP A 232 2.82 35.71 22.39
CA ASP A 232 3.38 35.26 23.69
C ASP A 232 2.60 34.17 24.43
N TYR A 233 1.60 33.52 23.81
CA TYR A 233 0.86 32.38 24.40
C TYR A 233 0.19 32.67 25.75
N ARG A 234 -0.25 33.92 25.98
CA ARG A 234 -0.80 34.37 27.27
C ARG A 234 -2.16 33.78 27.59
N VAL A 235 -2.97 33.53 26.56
CA VAL A 235 -4.32 32.98 26.70
C VAL A 235 -4.25 31.46 26.57
N PRO A 236 -4.60 30.69 27.62
CA PRO A 236 -4.74 29.24 27.52
C PRO A 236 -5.93 28.86 26.63
N ALA A 237 -5.76 27.79 25.84
CA ALA A 237 -6.88 27.17 25.14
C ALA A 237 -7.72 26.29 26.10
N GLY A 238 -8.97 26.03 25.72
CA GLY A 238 -9.95 25.25 26.49
C GLY A 238 -10.79 26.06 27.48
N LEU A 239 -10.65 27.39 27.49
CA LEU A 239 -11.40 28.27 28.38
C LEU A 239 -12.80 28.57 27.83
N ARG A 240 -13.77 28.64 28.73
CA ARG A 240 -15.07 29.26 28.43
C ARG A 240 -14.92 30.77 28.41
N CYS A 241 -15.58 31.42 27.48
CA CYS A 241 -15.56 32.85 27.32
C CYS A 241 -16.97 33.39 27.12
N ARG A 242 -17.10 34.70 27.27
CA ARG A 242 -18.23 35.48 26.81
C ARG A 242 -17.74 36.46 25.76
N LEU A 243 -18.56 36.72 24.75
CA LEU A 243 -18.23 37.68 23.71
C LEU A 243 -19.39 38.61 23.41
N SER A 244 -19.04 39.80 22.94
CA SER A 244 -19.98 40.78 22.42
C SER A 244 -19.47 41.31 21.08
N PHE A 245 -20.37 41.44 20.10
CA PHE A 245 -20.03 41.98 18.79
C PHE A 245 -20.12 43.49 18.83
N SER A 246 -19.03 44.18 18.50
CA SER A 246 -19.08 45.63 18.31
C SER A 246 -20.03 45.92 17.14
N ALA A 247 -21.09 46.69 17.37
CA ALA A 247 -21.95 47.18 16.30
C ALA A 247 -21.06 47.88 15.26
N ALA A 248 -21.18 47.48 13.99
CA ALA A 248 -20.51 48.18 12.91
C ALA A 248 -20.95 49.65 12.96
N ASP A 249 -20.00 50.58 12.95
CA ASP A 249 -20.31 51.99 12.66
C ASP A 249 -21.15 52.00 11.38
N PRO A 250 -22.33 52.64 11.37
CA PRO A 250 -23.12 52.73 10.16
C PRO A 250 -22.28 53.48 9.14
N VAL A 251 -21.79 52.75 8.14
CA VAL A 251 -21.25 53.36 6.92
C VAL A 251 -22.34 54.30 6.43
N SER A 252 -22.04 55.61 6.45
CA SER A 252 -22.89 56.66 5.93
C SER A 252 -23.27 56.32 4.50
N VAL A 253 -24.48 55.80 4.33
CA VAL A 253 -25.14 55.74 3.03
C VAL A 253 -25.36 57.20 2.65
N VAL A 254 -24.53 57.69 1.74
CA VAL A 254 -24.79 58.95 1.07
C VAL A 254 -26.02 58.70 0.21
N GLU A 255 -27.18 59.19 0.66
CA GLU A 255 -28.36 59.35 -0.18
C GLU A 255 -27.99 60.23 -1.38
N ASP A 256 -27.90 59.63 -2.56
CA ASP A 256 -28.00 60.38 -3.81
C ASP A 256 -29.46 60.30 -4.27
N THR A 257 -30.21 61.35 -3.92
CA THR A 257 -31.56 61.59 -4.38
C THR A 257 -31.53 62.02 -5.84
N ALA A 258 -32.12 61.23 -6.74
CA ALA A 258 -32.64 61.76 -8.00
C ALA A 258 -33.88 60.99 -8.46
N THR A 259 -35.00 61.70 -8.36
CA THR A 259 -36.37 61.36 -8.74
C THR A 259 -36.55 61.37 -10.26
N ALA A 260 -37.27 60.40 -10.84
CA ALA A 260 -38.18 60.62 -11.98
C ALA A 260 -39.05 59.38 -12.30
N SER A 261 -40.31 59.46 -11.87
CA SER A 261 -41.58 58.99 -12.49
C SER A 261 -41.59 58.13 -13.78
N VAL A 262 -42.08 56.88 -13.64
CA VAL A 262 -43.24 56.18 -14.28
C VAL A 262 -43.68 56.68 -15.69
N PRO A 263 -43.95 55.83 -16.73
CA PRO A 263 -44.87 54.69 -16.66
C PRO A 263 -44.55 53.39 -17.44
N ILE A 264 -45.35 52.38 -17.08
CA ILE A 264 -45.51 51.06 -17.69
C ILE A 264 -46.18 51.21 -19.08
N THR A 265 -45.67 50.54 -20.11
CA THR A 265 -46.50 50.08 -21.23
C THR A 265 -46.06 48.71 -21.72
N THR A 266 -47.06 47.88 -21.97
CA THR A 266 -47.02 46.58 -22.62
C THR A 266 -46.84 46.76 -24.13
N ALA A 267 -45.96 46.00 -24.79
CA ALA A 267 -46.13 45.52 -26.17
C ALA A 267 -45.06 44.46 -26.49
N ALA A 268 -45.53 43.31 -26.97
CA ALA A 268 -44.72 42.29 -27.61
C ALA A 268 -44.45 42.68 -29.06
N GLU A 269 -43.26 42.39 -29.61
CA GLU A 269 -43.17 42.01 -31.02
C GLU A 269 -41.87 41.28 -31.36
N VAL A 270 -42.06 40.34 -32.28
CA VAL A 270 -41.11 39.44 -32.94
C VAL A 270 -40.40 40.19 -34.07
N VAL A 271 -39.09 40.01 -34.22
CA VAL A 271 -38.38 40.25 -35.50
C VAL A 271 -37.28 39.19 -35.69
N GLU A 272 -37.53 38.26 -36.61
CA GLU A 272 -36.50 37.62 -37.43
C GLU A 272 -36.13 38.56 -38.58
N ASP A 273 -34.83 38.74 -38.91
CA ASP A 273 -34.28 38.43 -40.25
C ASP A 273 -32.75 38.65 -40.36
N ARG A 274 -32.13 37.78 -41.17
CA ARG A 274 -30.94 37.92 -42.04
C ARG A 274 -29.54 38.38 -41.57
N MET A 275 -28.67 37.38 -41.41
CA MET A 275 -27.52 37.03 -42.30
C MET A 275 -26.60 38.14 -42.85
N SER A 276 -25.33 38.17 -42.40
CA SER A 276 -24.09 38.14 -43.22
C SER A 276 -22.80 38.21 -42.36
N ALA A 277 -21.82 37.36 -42.70
CA ALA A 277 -20.45 37.26 -42.15
C ALA A 277 -19.51 38.35 -42.76
N PRO A 278 -18.17 38.47 -42.48
CA PRO A 278 -17.22 37.39 -42.15
C PRO A 278 -16.00 37.69 -41.21
N GLU A 279 -15.26 36.60 -40.96
CA GLU A 279 -13.81 36.45 -40.66
C GLU A 279 -13.21 36.82 -39.29
N GLY A 280 -12.59 35.80 -38.65
CA GLY A 280 -11.62 35.99 -37.57
C GLY A 280 -11.26 34.77 -36.70
N VAL A 281 -10.37 33.91 -37.20
CA VAL A 281 -9.34 33.09 -36.47
C VAL A 281 -9.78 32.02 -35.45
N PRO A 282 -9.47 30.71 -35.68
CA PRO A 282 -9.70 29.65 -34.69
C PRO A 282 -8.56 29.50 -33.67
N LEU A 283 -8.90 29.40 -32.38
CA LEU A 283 -8.02 28.90 -31.31
C LEU A 283 -8.00 27.36 -31.29
N ALA A 284 -6.80 26.82 -31.09
CA ALA A 284 -6.50 25.40 -31.00
C ALA A 284 -7.09 24.72 -29.75
N PRO A 285 -7.63 23.49 -29.85
CA PRO A 285 -7.87 22.61 -28.71
C PRO A 285 -6.60 21.80 -28.34
N GLY A 286 -6.41 21.60 -27.04
CA GLY A 286 -5.30 20.81 -26.48
C GLY A 286 -5.40 19.31 -26.79
N PRO A 287 -4.28 18.57 -26.76
CA PRO A 287 -4.29 17.15 -27.06
C PRO A 287 -4.49 16.27 -25.81
N SER A 288 -5.48 15.38 -25.89
CA SER A 288 -5.52 14.10 -25.19
C SER A 288 -5.05 12.99 -26.13
N ALA A 289 -4.54 11.92 -25.52
CA ALA A 289 -4.34 10.55 -26.02
C ALA A 289 -2.99 10.19 -26.66
N MET A 290 -2.28 9.26 -26.01
CA MET A 290 -1.35 8.31 -26.64
C MET A 290 -1.87 6.87 -26.41
N PRO A 291 -1.83 6.00 -27.44
CA PRO A 291 -2.20 4.58 -27.35
C PRO A 291 -1.01 3.68 -26.99
N PRO A 292 -1.23 2.42 -26.59
CA PRO A 292 -0.23 1.36 -26.60
C PRO A 292 -0.35 0.48 -27.85
N ASP A 293 0.77 0.13 -28.48
CA ASP A 293 1.05 -1.22 -29.00
C ASP A 293 2.42 -1.27 -29.67
N GLY A 294 3.11 -2.42 -29.57
CA GLY A 294 4.25 -2.70 -30.43
C GLY A 294 5.32 -3.64 -29.86
N SER A 295 4.93 -4.84 -29.46
CA SER A 295 5.83 -5.99 -29.34
C SER A 295 6.46 -6.30 -30.70
N ALA A 296 7.78 -6.49 -30.74
CA ALA A 296 8.48 -7.07 -31.89
C ALA A 296 8.88 -8.54 -31.58
N PRO A 297 8.98 -9.39 -32.62
CA PRO A 297 8.96 -10.85 -32.50
C PRO A 297 10.36 -11.46 -32.37
N GLU A 298 10.46 -12.58 -31.66
CA GLU A 298 11.58 -13.51 -31.79
C GLU A 298 11.25 -14.54 -32.88
N ALA A 299 12.08 -14.56 -33.92
CA ALA A 299 12.12 -15.60 -34.94
C ALA A 299 13.43 -16.38 -34.80
N ASP A 300 13.27 -17.65 -34.46
CA ASP A 300 13.85 -18.84 -35.11
C ASP A 300 15.31 -18.80 -35.63
N VAL A 301 16.19 -19.55 -34.97
CA VAL A 301 17.29 -20.27 -35.63
C VAL A 301 17.30 -21.71 -35.11
N SER A 302 16.72 -22.58 -35.94
CA SER A 302 16.90 -24.02 -35.92
C SER A 302 18.35 -24.38 -36.29
N THR A 303 18.95 -25.30 -35.54
CA THR A 303 20.00 -26.18 -36.07
C THR A 303 19.68 -27.60 -35.62
N THR A 304 19.22 -28.37 -36.60
CA THR A 304 18.91 -29.80 -36.59
C THR A 304 20.15 -30.65 -36.37
N ILE A 305 20.07 -31.67 -35.51
CA ILE A 305 20.67 -32.99 -35.73
C ILE A 305 19.67 -34.06 -35.27
N ASP A 306 19.36 -34.95 -36.21
CA ASP A 306 18.57 -36.18 -36.12
C ASP A 306 18.99 -37.11 -34.97
N THR A 307 18.04 -37.89 -34.40
CA THR A 307 18.05 -39.37 -34.51
C THR A 307 16.68 -39.97 -34.09
N VAL A 308 15.97 -40.47 -35.11
CA VAL A 308 15.11 -41.66 -35.26
C VAL A 308 14.58 -42.43 -34.03
N ALA A 309 13.24 -42.53 -34.01
CA ALA A 309 12.29 -43.59 -33.61
C ALA A 309 12.69 -44.73 -32.65
N GLU A 310 11.79 -45.09 -31.71
CA GLU A 310 10.98 -46.31 -31.82
C GLU A 310 9.81 -46.33 -30.80
N THR A 311 8.62 -46.66 -31.32
CA THR A 311 7.38 -46.98 -30.60
C THR A 311 7.41 -48.39 -30.03
N THR A 312 6.97 -48.64 -28.79
CA THR A 312 6.05 -49.77 -28.51
C THR A 312 5.30 -49.62 -27.18
N GLU A 313 4.00 -49.85 -27.29
CA GLU A 313 2.95 -49.98 -26.29
C GLU A 313 2.79 -51.46 -25.91
N VAL A 314 2.73 -51.85 -24.63
CA VAL A 314 2.08 -53.12 -24.20
C VAL A 314 1.52 -52.99 -22.77
N ALA A 315 0.26 -53.43 -22.65
CA ALA A 315 -0.58 -53.47 -21.46
C ALA A 315 -0.33 -54.66 -20.49
N LEU A 316 -0.95 -54.55 -19.31
CA LEU A 316 -0.97 -55.44 -18.12
C LEU A 316 -1.17 -56.94 -18.36
N PRO A 317 -0.79 -57.77 -17.36
CA PRO A 317 -1.78 -58.61 -16.67
C PRO A 317 -1.60 -58.72 -15.12
N PRO A 318 -2.54 -59.40 -14.39
CA PRO A 318 -2.85 -59.13 -12.97
C PRO A 318 -2.30 -60.15 -11.94
N ALA A 319 -2.64 -59.87 -10.67
CA ALA A 319 -2.27 -60.56 -9.42
C ALA A 319 -2.61 -62.06 -9.32
N PRO A 320 -2.00 -62.76 -8.33
CA PRO A 320 -2.83 -63.53 -7.39
C PRO A 320 -2.35 -63.55 -5.92
N SER A 321 -3.26 -63.99 -5.04
CA SER A 321 -3.16 -64.09 -3.57
C SER A 321 -2.58 -65.41 -3.05
N THR A 322 -2.23 -65.48 -1.75
CA THR A 322 -2.42 -66.60 -0.78
C THR A 322 -1.82 -66.16 0.58
N ALA A 323 -2.56 -66.06 1.70
CA ALA A 323 -2.98 -67.10 2.67
C ALA A 323 -1.83 -67.70 3.53
N ASP A 324 -1.83 -67.49 4.86
CA ASP A 324 -2.28 -68.46 5.89
C ASP A 324 -1.81 -68.14 7.34
N SER A 325 -2.55 -68.68 8.32
CA SER A 325 -2.27 -69.00 9.74
C SER A 325 -2.89 -68.17 10.90
N THR A 326 -3.86 -68.85 11.56
CA THR A 326 -4.63 -68.65 12.81
C THR A 326 -3.85 -69.16 14.07
N PRO A 327 -4.41 -69.36 15.31
CA PRO A 327 -5.62 -68.87 16.03
C PRO A 327 -5.43 -68.53 17.54
N ALA A 328 -6.49 -68.04 18.24
CA ALA A 328 -7.01 -68.59 19.53
C ALA A 328 -8.19 -67.79 20.19
N ALA A 329 -9.35 -68.46 20.22
CA ALA A 329 -10.57 -68.48 21.07
C ALA A 329 -10.77 -67.62 22.36
N THR A 330 -12.03 -67.18 22.65
CA THR A 330 -13.03 -67.83 23.59
C THR A 330 -14.13 -66.88 24.16
N ALA A 331 -15.42 -67.30 24.07
CA ALA A 331 -16.65 -67.09 24.91
C ALA A 331 -17.22 -65.67 25.20
N GLU A 332 -18.52 -65.38 25.44
CA GLU A 332 -19.82 -66.11 25.62
C GLU A 332 -21.02 -65.10 25.50
N GLU A 333 -22.24 -65.59 25.25
CA GLU A 333 -23.58 -64.92 25.11
C GLU A 333 -24.35 -64.88 26.48
N PRO A 334 -25.67 -64.53 26.70
CA PRO A 334 -26.79 -63.90 25.92
C PRO A 334 -27.67 -62.88 26.79
N PRO A 335 -29.04 -62.74 26.72
CA PRO A 335 -29.89 -61.93 25.80
C PRO A 335 -31.00 -60.97 26.42
N VAL A 336 -31.70 -60.20 25.53
CA VAL A 336 -32.98 -59.34 25.48
C VAL A 336 -34.07 -59.36 26.62
N PRO A 337 -35.21 -58.56 26.64
CA PRO A 337 -35.78 -57.41 25.84
C PRO A 337 -36.63 -56.29 26.58
N ASP A 338 -37.29 -55.43 25.77
CA ASP A 338 -38.57 -54.66 25.93
C ASP A 338 -38.63 -53.20 26.48
N ALA A 339 -39.17 -52.25 25.67
CA ALA A 339 -40.56 -51.74 25.79
C ALA A 339 -40.82 -50.37 25.10
N SER A 340 -41.82 -50.38 24.21
CA SER A 340 -42.94 -49.43 24.05
C SER A 340 -42.81 -48.03 23.42
N ALA A 341 -43.72 -47.86 22.44
CA ALA A 341 -44.06 -46.72 21.60
C ALA A 341 -44.74 -45.52 22.30
N VAL A 342 -44.60 -44.33 21.70
CA VAL A 342 -45.62 -43.27 21.70
C VAL A 342 -45.71 -42.63 20.30
N VAL A 343 -46.96 -42.30 19.94
CA VAL A 343 -47.55 -41.95 18.65
C VAL A 343 -47.31 -40.49 18.20
N ALA A 344 -47.39 -40.29 16.88
CA ALA A 344 -47.21 -39.09 16.04
C ALA A 344 -48.14 -37.86 16.31
N PRO A 345 -47.99 -36.73 15.56
CA PRO A 345 -48.87 -36.60 14.39
C PRO A 345 -48.29 -35.90 13.13
N ALA A 346 -48.85 -36.35 11.99
CA ALA A 346 -49.30 -35.63 10.79
C ALA A 346 -48.36 -34.71 10.00
N ALA A 347 -47.90 -35.22 8.85
CA ALA A 347 -47.39 -34.46 7.72
C ALA A 347 -48.53 -33.88 6.86
N SER A 348 -48.45 -32.59 6.50
CA SER A 348 -49.29 -31.96 5.48
C SER A 348 -48.49 -31.65 4.21
N ALA A 349 -49.03 -32.17 3.10
CA ALA A 349 -48.89 -31.81 1.70
C ALA A 349 -47.72 -30.91 1.23
N ILE A 350 -46.87 -31.52 0.41
CA ILE A 350 -45.84 -30.90 -0.43
C ILE A 350 -46.51 -30.24 -1.65
N SER A 351 -46.31 -28.93 -1.83
CA SER A 351 -46.45 -28.23 -3.12
C SER A 351 -45.06 -28.12 -3.78
N PRO A 352 -44.97 -28.05 -5.12
CA PRO A 352 -43.74 -28.38 -5.84
C PRO A 352 -42.60 -27.40 -5.54
N LEU A 353 -41.39 -27.97 -5.41
CA LEU A 353 -40.13 -27.23 -5.27
C LEU A 353 -40.00 -26.17 -6.37
N PRO A 354 -39.67 -24.90 -6.05
CA PRO A 354 -39.21 -23.96 -7.05
C PRO A 354 -37.86 -24.42 -7.62
N ALA A 355 -37.60 -24.01 -8.86
CA ALA A 355 -36.44 -24.37 -9.67
C ALA A 355 -35.13 -24.36 -8.86
N ALA A 356 -34.30 -25.39 -9.09
CA ALA A 356 -33.03 -25.58 -8.41
C ALA A 356 -32.20 -24.29 -8.40
N SER A 357 -32.01 -23.71 -7.22
CA SER A 357 -31.05 -22.63 -7.01
C SER A 357 -29.65 -23.23 -7.15
N THR A 358 -29.07 -23.15 -8.34
CA THR A 358 -27.71 -23.61 -8.59
C THR A 358 -26.75 -22.67 -7.87
N CYS A 359 -26.11 -23.16 -6.81
CA CYS A 359 -25.05 -22.42 -6.13
C CYS A 359 -23.70 -22.80 -6.75
N LEU A 360 -23.01 -21.84 -7.34
CA LEU A 360 -21.73 -22.04 -8.02
C LEU A 360 -20.64 -21.23 -7.32
N ARG A 361 -19.49 -21.87 -7.05
CA ARG A 361 -18.30 -21.17 -6.55
C ARG A 361 -17.25 -21.05 -7.65
N SER A 362 -16.89 -19.81 -7.99
CA SER A 362 -15.87 -19.50 -9.00
C SER A 362 -14.59 -18.93 -8.37
N GLY A 363 -13.42 -19.29 -8.88
CA GLY A 363 -12.11 -18.84 -8.41
C GLY A 363 -11.00 -19.84 -8.78
N PRO A 364 -9.74 -19.62 -8.37
CA PRO A 364 -9.23 -18.53 -7.52
C PRO A 364 -8.96 -17.23 -8.28
N TYR A 365 -9.42 -16.11 -7.73
CA TYR A 365 -9.05 -14.77 -8.18
C TYR A 365 -7.84 -14.24 -7.39
N PRO A 366 -6.86 -13.60 -8.06
CA PRO A 366 -5.61 -13.17 -7.42
C PRO A 366 -5.78 -11.92 -6.53
N SER A 367 -6.86 -11.16 -6.69
CA SER A 367 -7.14 -9.98 -5.85
C SER A 367 -8.64 -9.71 -5.71
N ARG A 368 -9.01 -8.99 -4.64
CA ARG A 368 -10.40 -8.55 -4.40
C ARG A 368 -10.91 -7.66 -5.52
N THR A 369 -10.03 -6.88 -6.14
CA THR A 369 -10.37 -5.97 -7.24
C THR A 369 -10.78 -6.72 -8.50
N VAL A 370 -10.05 -7.81 -8.82
CA VAL A 370 -10.40 -8.68 -9.96
C VAL A 370 -11.70 -9.42 -9.69
N ALA A 371 -11.84 -10.04 -8.51
CA ALA A 371 -13.09 -10.69 -8.09
C ALA A 371 -14.27 -9.69 -8.09
N GLY A 372 -14.04 -8.45 -7.66
CA GLY A 372 -15.06 -7.39 -7.62
C GLY A 372 -15.51 -6.91 -8.98
N ARG A 373 -14.68 -7.01 -10.03
CA ARG A 373 -15.08 -6.68 -11.40
C ARG A 373 -16.07 -7.72 -11.92
N VAL A 374 -15.69 -8.99 -11.85
CA VAL A 374 -16.53 -10.13 -12.28
C VAL A 374 -17.82 -10.18 -11.47
N ALA A 375 -17.76 -9.95 -10.15
CA ALA A 375 -18.96 -9.89 -9.31
C ALA A 375 -19.92 -8.75 -9.69
N ARG A 376 -19.44 -7.60 -10.17
CA ARG A 376 -20.32 -6.52 -10.65
C ARG A 376 -21.01 -6.87 -11.96
N GLU A 377 -20.29 -7.51 -12.88
CA GLU A 377 -20.84 -7.96 -14.16
C GLU A 377 -21.95 -9.00 -13.93
N LEU A 378 -21.70 -10.00 -13.08
CA LEU A 378 -22.69 -11.02 -12.74
C LEU A 378 -23.90 -10.44 -11.98
N ARG A 379 -23.69 -9.49 -11.07
CA ARG A 379 -24.81 -8.80 -10.38
C ARG A 379 -25.66 -7.95 -11.32
N ALA A 380 -25.06 -7.35 -12.35
CA ALA A 380 -25.80 -6.59 -13.37
C ALA A 380 -26.74 -7.48 -14.20
N GLN A 381 -26.47 -8.79 -14.26
CA GLN A 381 -27.29 -9.80 -14.93
C GLN A 381 -28.36 -10.41 -14.01
N GLY A 382 -28.53 -9.90 -12.78
CA GLY A 382 -29.55 -10.36 -11.83
C GLY A 382 -29.12 -11.51 -10.93
N LEU A 383 -27.84 -11.93 -10.98
CA LEU A 383 -27.32 -12.96 -10.08
C LEU A 383 -26.93 -12.36 -8.71
N GLN A 384 -27.17 -13.11 -7.64
CA GLN A 384 -26.61 -12.80 -6.33
C GLN A 384 -25.18 -13.35 -6.27
N VAL A 385 -24.23 -12.49 -5.93
CA VAL A 385 -22.80 -12.86 -5.86
C VAL A 385 -22.19 -12.31 -4.60
N ASP A 386 -21.45 -13.14 -3.87
CA ASP A 386 -20.62 -12.75 -2.72
C ASP A 386 -19.15 -13.05 -2.95
N ILE A 387 -18.28 -12.22 -2.38
CA ILE A 387 -16.82 -12.37 -2.51
C ILE A 387 -16.26 -12.94 -1.21
N ALA A 388 -15.79 -14.19 -1.24
CA ALA A 388 -15.16 -14.86 -0.11
C ALA A 388 -13.64 -14.82 -0.23
N ALA A 389 -12.96 -14.27 0.78
CA ALA A 389 -11.51 -14.40 0.91
C ALA A 389 -11.16 -15.72 1.62
N TYR A 390 -10.15 -16.42 1.12
CA TYR A 390 -9.61 -17.61 1.77
C TYR A 390 -8.09 -17.68 1.61
N GLU A 391 -7.45 -18.43 2.50
CA GLU A 391 -6.02 -18.67 2.45
C GLU A 391 -5.73 -19.93 1.64
N ASP A 392 -4.87 -19.80 0.65
CA ASP A 392 -4.42 -20.90 -0.18
C ASP A 392 -2.91 -21.10 0.00
N LYS A 393 -2.43 -22.33 -0.20
CA LYS A 393 -1.00 -22.67 -0.08
C LYS A 393 -0.42 -22.79 -1.48
N GLU A 394 0.24 -21.75 -1.93
CA GLU A 394 0.90 -21.74 -3.23
C GLU A 394 2.32 -22.30 -3.09
N LEU A 395 2.64 -23.35 -3.84
CA LEU A 395 3.99 -23.90 -3.88
C LEU A 395 4.94 -22.86 -4.47
N ARG A 396 5.93 -22.42 -3.69
CA ARG A 396 6.91 -21.41 -4.13
C ARG A 396 8.27 -22.01 -4.47
N GLY A 397 8.47 -23.29 -4.16
CA GLY A 397 9.64 -24.06 -4.55
C GLY A 397 9.97 -25.16 -3.54
N HIS A 398 11.24 -25.54 -3.53
CA HIS A 398 11.79 -26.65 -2.76
C HIS A 398 12.96 -26.15 -1.92
N ARG A 399 12.98 -26.51 -0.64
CA ARG A 399 14.05 -26.21 0.31
C ARG A 399 14.85 -27.47 0.56
N VAL A 400 16.17 -27.37 0.51
CA VAL A 400 17.06 -28.45 0.95
C VAL A 400 17.43 -28.19 2.40
N VAL A 401 17.17 -29.16 3.26
CA VAL A 401 17.35 -29.02 4.72
C VAL A 401 18.10 -30.21 5.28
N SER A 402 18.85 -29.98 6.36
CA SER A 402 19.51 -31.07 7.09
C SER A 402 18.50 -32.01 7.76
N ALA A 403 19.00 -33.15 8.23
CA ALA A 403 18.31 -33.94 9.25
C ALA A 403 17.97 -33.09 10.50
N TRP A 404 17.01 -33.56 11.29
CA TRP A 404 16.64 -32.91 12.55
C TRP A 404 17.78 -33.01 13.56
N LEU A 405 18.16 -31.87 14.12
CA LEU A 405 19.22 -31.75 15.11
C LEU A 405 18.62 -31.51 16.51
N PRO A 406 19.10 -32.24 17.54
CA PRO A 406 18.46 -32.30 18.84
C PRO A 406 18.72 -31.07 19.72
N ASP A 407 19.76 -30.29 19.46
CA ASP A 407 20.12 -29.10 20.25
C ASP A 407 20.99 -28.14 19.43
N LEU A 408 21.32 -26.98 20.02
CA LEU A 408 22.12 -25.94 19.37
C LEU A 408 23.59 -26.34 19.20
N ASN A 409 24.14 -27.18 20.07
CA ASN A 409 25.54 -27.62 19.97
C ASN A 409 25.72 -28.58 18.79
N ALA A 410 24.72 -29.43 18.52
CA ALA A 410 24.64 -30.26 17.34
C ALA A 410 24.54 -29.43 16.06
N VAL A 411 23.81 -28.30 16.09
CA VAL A 411 23.76 -27.32 14.98
C VAL A 411 25.13 -26.70 14.73
N ASP A 412 25.81 -26.19 15.77
CA ASP A 412 27.13 -25.57 15.62
C ASP A 412 28.18 -26.57 15.12
N THR A 413 28.12 -27.82 15.61
CA THR A 413 28.97 -28.92 15.14
C THR A 413 28.71 -29.24 13.67
N TYR A 414 27.44 -29.33 13.26
CA TYR A 414 27.06 -29.60 11.88
C TYR A 414 27.50 -28.47 10.93
N VAL A 415 27.33 -27.21 11.36
CA VAL A 415 27.78 -26.01 10.65
C VAL A 415 29.31 -25.99 10.49
N ALA A 416 30.06 -26.36 11.53
CA ALA A 416 31.51 -26.46 11.46
C ALA A 416 31.96 -27.50 10.42
N LYS A 417 31.27 -28.65 10.35
CA LYS A 417 31.52 -29.68 9.33
C LYS A 417 31.22 -29.16 7.92
N LEU A 418 30.10 -28.45 7.71
CA LEU A 418 29.76 -27.85 6.43
C LEU A 418 30.85 -26.87 5.95
N LYS A 419 31.33 -26.00 6.83
CA LYS A 419 32.43 -25.08 6.53
C LYS A 419 33.72 -25.82 6.13
N ALA A 420 34.08 -26.86 6.86
CA ALA A 420 35.25 -27.69 6.56
C ALA A 420 35.16 -28.40 5.20
N ALA A 421 33.94 -28.76 4.78
CA ALA A 421 33.67 -29.36 3.47
C ALA A 421 33.49 -28.32 2.32
N GLY A 422 33.75 -27.04 2.60
CA GLY A 422 33.62 -25.95 1.61
C GLY A 422 32.18 -25.61 1.24
N VAL A 423 31.19 -26.02 2.05
CA VAL A 423 29.78 -25.66 1.86
C VAL A 423 29.51 -24.38 2.66
N THR A 424 29.39 -23.26 1.97
CA THR A 424 29.25 -21.92 2.58
C THR A 424 27.85 -21.32 2.44
N ASP A 425 26.99 -21.94 1.64
CA ASP A 425 25.66 -21.48 1.25
C ASP A 425 24.54 -22.10 2.13
N TRP A 426 24.69 -21.99 3.45
CA TRP A 426 23.73 -22.50 4.43
C TRP A 426 23.22 -21.39 5.37
N PHE A 427 22.06 -21.61 5.97
CA PHE A 427 21.40 -20.66 6.86
C PHE A 427 20.68 -21.35 8.02
N VAL A 428 20.87 -20.85 9.25
CA VAL A 428 20.17 -21.33 10.45
C VAL A 428 19.06 -20.34 10.80
N SER A 429 17.85 -20.85 11.05
CA SER A 429 16.69 -20.01 11.41
C SER A 429 16.97 -19.16 12.67
N PRO A 430 16.62 -17.86 12.70
CA PRO A 430 16.86 -16.99 13.85
C PRO A 430 16.04 -17.41 15.09
N ARG A 431 14.86 -17.98 14.85
CA ARG A 431 14.00 -18.56 15.88
C ARG A 431 14.53 -19.95 16.21
N ARG A 432 15.49 -20.01 17.14
CA ARG A 432 16.20 -21.22 17.62
C ARG A 432 15.30 -22.15 18.45
N GLN A 433 14.17 -22.59 17.90
CA GLN A 433 13.28 -23.57 18.54
C GLN A 433 13.69 -25.00 18.17
N VAL A 434 13.99 -25.80 19.18
CA VAL A 434 14.43 -27.20 19.08
C VAL A 434 13.21 -28.13 18.94
N PRO A 435 13.25 -29.18 18.08
CA PRO A 435 14.35 -29.62 17.22
C PRO A 435 14.57 -28.68 16.02
N LEU A 436 15.83 -28.53 15.60
CA LEU A 436 16.26 -27.56 14.58
C LEU A 436 16.64 -28.24 13.26
N ARG A 437 16.50 -27.52 12.15
CA ARG A 437 17.07 -27.88 10.85
C ARG A 437 17.93 -26.74 10.31
N VAL A 438 19.05 -27.10 9.68
CA VAL A 438 19.90 -26.16 8.93
C VAL A 438 19.43 -26.13 7.49
N ASN A 439 19.31 -24.94 6.92
CA ASN A 439 18.92 -24.77 5.52
C ASN A 439 20.13 -24.77 4.64
N LEU A 440 20.08 -25.59 3.60
CA LEU A 440 21.21 -25.87 2.70
C LEU A 440 20.93 -25.38 1.27
N GLY A 441 19.81 -24.69 1.07
CA GLY A 441 19.46 -24.02 -0.18
C GLY A 441 17.95 -23.89 -0.42
N PHE A 442 17.59 -22.99 -1.33
CA PHE A 442 16.23 -22.83 -1.86
C PHE A 442 16.28 -22.92 -3.39
N TYR A 443 15.38 -23.69 -3.96
CA TYR A 443 15.36 -23.99 -5.39
C TYR A 443 13.93 -23.87 -5.92
N LYS A 444 13.79 -23.33 -7.13
CA LYS A 444 12.47 -23.29 -7.80
C LYS A 444 12.08 -24.66 -8.34
N ASP A 445 13.06 -25.43 -8.83
CA ASP A 445 12.87 -26.75 -9.44
C ASP A 445 13.22 -27.88 -8.46
N ALA A 446 12.33 -28.88 -8.36
CA ALA A 446 12.51 -30.06 -7.53
C ALA A 446 13.74 -30.90 -7.94
N THR A 447 14.05 -30.92 -9.24
CA THR A 447 15.15 -31.69 -9.83
C THR A 447 16.50 -31.12 -9.39
N ILE A 448 16.65 -29.79 -9.46
CA ILE A 448 17.85 -29.10 -8.99
C ILE A 448 18.02 -29.27 -7.48
N ALA A 449 16.91 -29.20 -6.71
CA ALA A 449 16.94 -29.45 -5.27
C ALA A 449 17.43 -30.87 -4.94
N ARG A 450 16.97 -31.88 -5.69
CA ARG A 450 17.42 -33.28 -5.53
C ARG A 450 18.88 -33.46 -5.94
N GLN A 451 19.32 -32.80 -7.02
CA GLN A 451 20.73 -32.83 -7.42
C GLN A 451 21.61 -32.27 -6.31
N ARG A 452 21.21 -31.15 -5.68
CA ARG A 452 21.91 -30.61 -4.51
C ARG A 452 21.97 -31.59 -3.34
N VAL A 453 20.88 -32.31 -3.06
CA VAL A 453 20.88 -33.34 -2.01
C VAL A 453 21.90 -34.42 -2.34
N ASN A 454 21.95 -34.90 -3.58
CA ASN A 454 22.94 -35.90 -3.99
C ASN A 454 24.38 -35.41 -3.84
N ASP A 455 24.65 -34.14 -4.18
CA ASP A 455 25.98 -33.52 -3.99
C ASP A 455 26.37 -33.43 -2.51
N LEU A 456 25.41 -33.14 -1.63
CA LEU A 456 25.62 -33.07 -0.19
C LEU A 456 25.83 -34.46 0.42
N LEU A 457 25.07 -35.46 -0.04
CA LEU A 457 25.24 -36.87 0.35
C LEU A 457 26.61 -37.40 -0.07
N ALA A 458 27.08 -37.07 -1.27
CA ALA A 458 28.43 -37.43 -1.74
C ALA A 458 29.55 -36.81 -0.88
N LYS A 459 29.26 -35.69 -0.22
CA LYS A 459 30.16 -35.03 0.75
C LYS A 459 29.95 -35.51 2.20
N GLY A 460 29.08 -36.50 2.43
CA GLY A 460 28.81 -37.09 3.74
C GLY A 460 27.81 -36.33 4.61
N PHE A 461 26.91 -35.52 4.01
CA PHE A 461 25.88 -34.78 4.72
C PHE A 461 24.48 -35.30 4.38
N ASP A 462 23.73 -35.71 5.41
CA ASP A 462 22.32 -36.04 5.26
C ASP A 462 21.48 -34.78 5.04
N ALA A 463 20.76 -34.75 3.91
CA ALA A 463 19.88 -33.67 3.50
C ALA A 463 18.60 -34.20 2.86
N ASP A 464 17.52 -33.45 2.98
CA ASP A 464 16.20 -33.80 2.47
C ASP A 464 15.56 -32.60 1.75
N VAL A 465 14.69 -32.88 0.77
CA VAL A 465 13.96 -31.86 0.01
C VAL A 465 12.57 -31.69 0.60
N THR A 466 12.32 -30.53 1.20
CA THR A 466 11.00 -30.16 1.69
C THR A 466 10.37 -29.12 0.76
N ALA A 467 9.18 -29.40 0.22
CA ALA A 467 8.39 -28.42 -0.52
C ALA A 467 8.02 -27.26 0.41
N TRP A 468 8.23 -26.03 -0.03
CA TRP A 468 7.81 -24.85 0.72
C TRP A 468 6.67 -24.14 -0.02
N ALA A 469 5.55 -24.02 0.67
CA ALA A 469 4.41 -23.27 0.20
C ALA A 469 4.29 -21.97 0.99
N GLN A 470 3.91 -20.90 0.30
CA GLN A 470 3.56 -19.64 0.93
C GLN A 470 2.04 -19.56 1.03
N THR A 471 1.55 -19.20 2.21
CA THR A 471 0.14 -18.87 2.39
C THR A 471 -0.15 -17.57 1.64
N VAL A 472 -0.98 -17.64 0.61
CA VAL A 472 -1.42 -16.50 -0.19
C VAL A 472 -2.92 -16.31 0.00
N LYS A 473 -3.35 -15.05 0.14
CA LYS A 473 -4.77 -14.73 0.17
C LYS A 473 -5.33 -14.78 -1.24
N ARG A 474 -6.34 -15.62 -1.46
CA ARG A 474 -7.10 -15.74 -2.72
C ARG A 474 -8.55 -15.37 -2.47
N TYR A 475 -9.27 -15.10 -3.55
CA TYR A 475 -10.67 -14.71 -3.51
C TYR A 475 -11.49 -15.68 -4.38
N ALA A 476 -12.68 -16.05 -3.91
CA ALA A 476 -13.67 -16.78 -4.67
C ALA A 476 -14.97 -15.97 -4.72
N LEU A 477 -15.80 -16.28 -5.71
CA LEU A 477 -17.15 -15.77 -5.87
C LEU A 477 -18.12 -16.89 -5.56
N ASP A 478 -19.02 -16.68 -4.61
CA ASP A 478 -20.16 -17.57 -4.35
C ASP A 478 -21.37 -16.96 -5.07
N ILE A 479 -21.97 -17.69 -6.01
CA ILE A 479 -22.98 -17.22 -6.95
C ILE A 479 -24.28 -18.01 -6.76
N SER A 480 -25.43 -17.33 -6.65
CA SER A 480 -26.77 -17.91 -6.57
C SER A 480 -27.78 -17.15 -7.44
N GLY A 481 -28.72 -17.86 -8.08
CA GLY A 481 -29.80 -17.25 -8.86
C GLY A 481 -30.45 -18.19 -9.89
N THR A 482 -31.50 -17.71 -10.57
CA THR A 482 -32.13 -18.38 -11.71
C THR A 482 -31.31 -18.13 -12.98
N THR A 483 -30.92 -19.20 -13.66
CA THR A 483 -30.07 -19.13 -14.85
C THR A 483 -30.88 -19.31 -16.12
N ASP A 484 -30.82 -18.33 -17.02
CA ASP A 484 -31.15 -18.50 -18.44
C ASP A 484 -29.98 -19.20 -19.18
N GLU A 485 -30.23 -19.77 -20.37
CA GLU A 485 -29.23 -20.54 -21.14
C GLU A 485 -27.95 -19.73 -21.43
N GLN A 486 -28.07 -18.42 -21.65
CA GLN A 486 -26.93 -17.51 -21.85
C GLN A 486 -26.08 -17.31 -20.58
N ILE A 487 -26.74 -17.24 -19.42
CA ILE A 487 -26.08 -17.10 -18.12
C ILE A 487 -25.37 -18.41 -17.75
N ALA A 488 -25.99 -19.55 -18.07
CA ALA A 488 -25.37 -20.87 -17.86
C ALA A 488 -24.06 -21.03 -18.64
N GLN A 489 -24.03 -20.58 -19.91
CA GLN A 489 -22.81 -20.61 -20.71
C GLN A 489 -21.71 -19.71 -20.11
N GLN A 490 -22.06 -18.49 -19.72
CA GLN A 490 -21.09 -17.56 -19.12
C GLN A 490 -20.55 -18.05 -17.76
N LEU A 491 -21.38 -18.72 -16.96
CA LEU A 491 -20.95 -19.34 -15.71
C LEU A 491 -20.02 -20.54 -15.95
N SER A 492 -20.15 -21.24 -17.09
CA SER A 492 -19.27 -22.35 -17.46
C SER A 492 -17.88 -21.91 -17.93
N ASP A 493 -17.74 -20.66 -18.39
CA ASP A 493 -16.47 -20.06 -18.82
C ASP A 493 -15.64 -19.50 -17.64
N LEU A 494 -16.22 -19.46 -16.43
CA LEU A 494 -15.52 -18.99 -15.25
C LEU A 494 -14.54 -20.04 -14.71
N PRO A 495 -13.39 -19.63 -14.13
CA PRO A 495 -12.45 -20.57 -13.54
C PRO A 495 -13.09 -21.31 -12.36
N THR A 496 -12.99 -22.64 -12.39
CA THR A 496 -13.48 -23.55 -11.34
C THR A 496 -12.42 -23.71 -10.26
N ALA A 497 -12.77 -23.45 -8.99
CA ALA A 497 -11.83 -23.57 -7.88
C ALA A 497 -11.51 -25.05 -7.58
N ALA A 498 -10.23 -25.40 -7.50
CA ALA A 498 -9.76 -26.76 -7.23
C ALA A 498 -9.99 -27.26 -5.79
N SER A 499 -10.49 -26.42 -4.89
CA SER A 499 -10.81 -26.82 -3.51
C SER A 499 -11.91 -25.94 -2.92
N ALA A 500 -13.15 -26.40 -3.00
CA ALA A 500 -14.26 -25.80 -2.25
C ALA A 500 -14.63 -26.73 -1.09
N THR A 501 -14.30 -26.34 0.13
CA THR A 501 -14.99 -26.87 1.32
C THR A 501 -16.42 -26.32 1.31
N ALA A 502 -17.39 -27.22 1.48
CA ALA A 502 -18.81 -27.08 1.22
C ALA A 502 -19.62 -26.09 2.12
N GLY A 503 -19.04 -24.94 2.52
CA GLY A 503 -19.66 -24.01 3.48
C GLY A 503 -20.00 -22.60 2.95
N GLY A 504 -19.91 -22.34 1.64
CA GLY A 504 -20.21 -21.02 1.04
C GLY A 504 -21.71 -20.79 0.82
N CYS A 505 -22.39 -21.80 0.26
CA CYS A 505 -23.81 -21.71 -0.10
C CYS A 505 -24.77 -21.61 1.09
N GLU A 506 -24.37 -22.07 2.29
CA GLU A 506 -25.20 -22.00 3.50
C GLU A 506 -25.42 -20.57 4.00
N ARG A 507 -24.49 -19.64 3.73
CA ARG A 507 -24.64 -18.23 4.15
C ARG A 507 -25.59 -17.43 3.26
N LEU A 508 -25.66 -17.74 1.97
CA LEU A 508 -26.56 -17.07 1.02
C LEU A 508 -28.02 -17.53 1.15
N ALA A 509 -28.26 -18.76 1.62
CA ALA A 509 -29.62 -19.28 1.84
C ALA A 509 -30.32 -18.72 3.11
N SER A 510 -29.64 -17.88 3.90
CA SER A 510 -30.12 -17.38 5.20
C SER A 510 -30.50 -15.90 5.22
N HIS A 511 -30.56 -15.23 4.06
CA HIS A 511 -30.90 -13.81 3.92
C HIS A 511 -32.10 -13.54 3.03
#